data_AF-X0WYJ8-F1
#
_entry.id   AF-X0WYJ8-F1
#
_cell.length_a   1.000
_cell.length_b   1.000
_cell.length_c   1.000
_cell.angle_alpha   90.00
_cell.angle_beta   90.00
_cell.angle_gamma   90.00
#
_symmetry.space_group_name_H-M   'P 1'
#
loop_
_entity.id
_entity.type
_entity.pdbx_description
1 polymer ?
#
loop_
_entity_poly.entity_id
_entity_poly.type
_entity_poly.pdbx_seq_one_letter_code
_entity_poly.pdbx_strand_id
1 'polypeptide(L)'
;LMGMGLRFHGPSPEPPNRVPRMHNVVPNAKAYIATLQSRLIALGGIIVCDARVEELVKERGRMVGVRARIDGKTITVRASRGVVLAAGDYSNSPEIISRYKGALFASIEGINPHCTGDGHLMAEQAGAQLLNMDVAYGPEIRFVPPARKPFSQLLPGSGFMARLMGWFLPWVPKAVISAMIKRLLVTWQHPEDKLFEDGAILINSRCERFCDEKTSPEREIRISEQPGKICYILLDKRLAQKYSAWPHFISTAPEI
;
A
#
# COMPACT_ATOMS: atom_id res chain seq x y z
N LEU A 1 -3.08 20.68 -2.98
CA LEU A 1 -3.96 19.69 -2.34
C LEU A 1 -4.94 20.33 -1.35
N MET A 2 -4.47 21.12 -0.36
CA MET A 2 -5.36 21.82 0.57
C MET A 2 -6.34 22.80 -0.12
N GLY A 3 -5.88 23.53 -1.13
CA GLY A 3 -6.76 24.39 -1.96
C GLY A 3 -7.85 23.63 -2.74
N MET A 4 -7.77 22.30 -2.81
CA MET A 4 -8.82 21.43 -3.38
C MET A 4 -9.75 20.84 -2.31
N GLY A 5 -9.60 21.24 -1.04
CA GLY A 5 -10.45 20.82 0.07
C GLY A 5 -9.90 19.66 0.91
N LEU A 6 -8.71 19.12 0.59
CA LEU A 6 -8.07 18.10 1.41
C LEU A 6 -7.56 18.66 2.73
N ARG A 7 -7.70 17.88 3.79
CA ARG A 7 -7.19 18.19 5.13
C ARG A 7 -6.18 17.15 5.57
N PHE A 8 -5.23 17.59 6.39
CA PHE A 8 -4.11 16.79 6.84
C PHE A 8 -3.94 16.92 8.35
N HIS A 9 -3.54 15.83 8.98
CA HIS A 9 -3.09 15.75 10.36
C HIS A 9 -1.57 15.52 10.40
N GLY A 10 -0.88 16.13 11.35
CA GLY A 10 0.58 16.09 11.48
C GLY A 10 1.20 17.49 11.48
N PRO A 11 2.53 17.59 11.27
CA PRO A 11 3.43 16.48 10.93
C PRO A 11 3.60 15.47 12.07
N SER A 12 3.56 14.19 11.72
CA SER A 12 3.77 13.07 12.65
C SER A 12 5.22 12.59 12.56
N PRO A 13 5.81 12.09 13.66
CA PRO A 13 7.09 11.40 13.61
C PRO A 13 6.99 10.11 12.80
N GLU A 14 8.02 9.82 12.01
CA GLU A 14 8.13 8.60 11.21
C GLU A 14 9.62 8.29 11.05
N PRO A 15 10.19 7.34 11.81
CA PRO A 15 11.59 6.93 11.62
C PRO A 15 11.87 6.51 10.16
N PRO A 16 13.10 6.74 9.64
CA PRO A 16 14.27 7.30 10.30
C PRO A 16 14.34 8.83 10.22
N ASN A 17 13.23 9.51 9.93
CA ASN A 17 13.23 10.96 9.76
C ASN A 17 13.65 11.67 11.05
N ARG A 18 14.74 12.45 11.00
CA ARG A 18 15.26 13.25 12.13
C ARG A 18 14.24 14.23 12.74
N VAL A 19 13.25 14.68 11.96
CA VAL A 19 12.18 15.57 12.44
C VAL A 19 10.83 15.10 11.88
N PRO A 20 9.72 15.26 12.64
CA PRO A 20 8.38 14.98 12.16
C PRO A 20 8.07 15.69 10.85
N ARG A 21 7.63 14.94 9.84
CA ARG A 21 7.30 15.46 8.50
C ARG A 21 6.17 14.72 7.78
N MET A 22 5.65 13.64 8.37
CA MET A 22 4.58 12.85 7.78
C MET A 22 3.23 13.54 7.97
N HIS A 23 2.56 13.90 6.88
CA HIS A 23 1.22 14.50 6.89
C HIS A 23 0.19 13.45 6.46
N ASN A 24 -0.67 13.06 7.38
CA ASN A 24 -1.70 12.06 7.15
C ASN A 24 -2.98 12.73 6.66
N VAL A 25 -3.43 12.38 5.46
CA VAL A 25 -4.70 12.90 4.93
C VAL A 25 -5.87 12.39 5.77
N VAL A 26 -6.87 13.25 5.96
CA VAL A 26 -8.06 12.96 6.74
C VAL A 26 -9.29 12.86 5.82
N PRO A 27 -10.18 11.86 5.97
CA PRO A 27 -10.14 10.79 6.99
C PRO A 27 -9.18 9.64 6.69
N ASN A 28 -8.82 9.42 5.41
CA ASN A 28 -7.87 8.40 4.98
C ASN A 28 -7.48 8.62 3.50
N ALA A 29 -6.60 7.77 2.97
CA ALA A 29 -6.07 7.87 1.61
C ALA A 29 -7.14 7.93 0.50
N LYS A 30 -8.35 7.40 0.71
CA LYS A 30 -9.44 7.48 -0.29
C LYS A 30 -9.84 8.93 -0.59
N ALA A 31 -9.60 9.85 0.35
CA ALA A 31 -9.87 11.27 0.14
C ALA A 31 -9.06 11.85 -1.03
N TYR A 32 -7.81 11.39 -1.23
CA TYR A 32 -7.02 11.79 -2.40
C TYR A 32 -7.71 11.38 -3.69
N ILE A 33 -8.09 10.11 -3.80
CA ILE A 33 -8.69 9.54 -5.01
C ILE A 33 -9.97 10.31 -5.36
N ALA A 34 -10.89 10.44 -4.41
CA ALA A 34 -12.14 11.14 -4.65
C ALA A 34 -11.95 12.62 -5.02
N THR A 35 -11.04 13.32 -4.35
CA THR A 35 -10.78 14.75 -4.62
C THR A 35 -10.13 14.94 -6.00
N LEU A 36 -9.10 14.16 -6.31
CA LEU A 36 -8.37 14.27 -7.58
C LEU A 36 -9.24 13.85 -8.76
N GLN A 37 -10.02 12.77 -8.62
CA GLN A 37 -11.00 12.34 -9.62
C GLN A 37 -12.04 13.43 -9.87
N SER A 38 -12.64 13.98 -8.81
CA SER A 38 -13.65 15.04 -8.94
C SER A 38 -13.08 16.28 -9.61
N ARG A 39 -11.84 16.65 -9.27
CA ARG A 39 -11.16 17.79 -9.89
C ARG A 39 -10.85 17.55 -11.36
N LEU A 40 -10.39 16.35 -11.71
CA LEU A 40 -10.11 15.97 -13.11
C LEU A 40 -11.38 16.09 -13.95
N ILE A 41 -12.50 15.51 -13.50
CA ILE A 41 -13.78 15.57 -14.20
C ILE A 41 -14.28 17.01 -14.32
N ALA A 42 -14.20 17.81 -13.25
CA ALA A 42 -14.61 19.22 -13.27
C ALA A 42 -13.80 20.09 -14.24
N LEU A 43 -12.59 19.66 -14.61
CA LEU A 43 -11.74 20.32 -15.62
C LEU A 43 -11.96 19.74 -17.03
N GLY A 44 -12.97 18.88 -17.23
CA GLY A 44 -13.27 18.24 -18.51
C GLY A 44 -12.42 17.01 -18.81
N GLY A 45 -11.68 16.49 -17.82
CA GLY A 45 -10.94 15.24 -17.96
C GLY A 45 -11.87 14.03 -18.02
N ILE A 46 -11.47 13.03 -18.81
CA ILE A 46 -12.24 11.79 -19.02
C ILE A 46 -11.52 10.65 -18.29
N ILE A 47 -12.29 9.83 -17.57
CA ILE A 47 -11.80 8.62 -16.93
C ILE A 47 -12.54 7.45 -17.57
N VAL A 48 -11.79 6.49 -18.09
CA VAL A 48 -12.32 5.24 -18.62
C VAL A 48 -11.83 4.12 -17.72
N CYS A 49 -12.74 3.49 -17.00
CA CYS A 49 -12.47 2.31 -16.19
C CYS A 49 -12.48 1.04 -17.05
N ASP A 50 -12.01 -0.08 -16.49
CA ASP A 50 -11.94 -1.37 -17.19
C ASP A 50 -11.22 -1.27 -18.55
N ALA A 51 -10.26 -0.35 -18.63
CA ALA A 51 -9.49 0.00 -19.81
C ALA A 51 -8.02 -0.40 -19.62
N ARG A 52 -7.69 -1.67 -19.87
CA ARG A 52 -6.31 -2.15 -19.73
C ARG A 52 -5.48 -1.68 -20.91
N VAL A 53 -4.46 -0.86 -20.66
CA VAL A 53 -3.48 -0.49 -21.69
C VAL A 53 -2.51 -1.66 -21.90
N GLU A 54 -2.34 -2.09 -23.14
CA GLU A 54 -1.53 -3.25 -23.52
C GLU A 54 -0.22 -2.82 -24.23
N GLU A 55 -0.19 -1.64 -24.88
CA GLU A 55 0.95 -1.21 -25.69
C GLU A 55 1.05 0.32 -25.82
N LEU A 56 2.27 0.85 -25.89
CA LEU A 56 2.56 2.23 -26.33
C LEU A 56 2.70 2.28 -27.85
N VAL A 57 1.98 3.20 -28.51
CA VAL A 57 2.03 3.35 -29.96
C VAL A 57 3.11 4.36 -30.35
N LYS A 58 4.11 3.90 -31.11
CA LYS A 58 5.26 4.71 -31.56
C LYS A 58 5.20 4.94 -33.08
N GLU A 59 5.32 6.19 -33.50
CA GLU A 59 5.46 6.58 -34.91
C GLU A 59 6.63 7.56 -35.06
N ARG A 60 7.56 7.25 -35.97
CA ARG A 60 8.73 8.10 -36.27
C ARG A 60 9.49 8.55 -35.01
N GLY A 61 9.68 7.63 -34.07
CA GLY A 61 10.38 7.89 -32.81
C GLY A 61 9.54 8.53 -31.70
N ARG A 62 8.31 8.99 -31.99
CA ARG A 62 7.43 9.66 -31.02
C ARG A 62 6.32 8.73 -30.51
N MET A 63 6.01 8.80 -29.21
CA MET A 63 4.79 8.19 -28.67
C MET A 63 3.56 8.99 -29.09
N VAL A 64 2.68 8.36 -29.86
CA VAL A 64 1.50 8.99 -30.46
C VAL A 64 0.19 8.46 -29.89
N GLY A 65 0.24 7.62 -28.86
CA GLY A 65 -0.94 7.05 -28.24
C GLY A 65 -0.68 5.74 -27.53
N VAL A 66 -1.77 5.05 -27.23
CA VAL A 66 -1.76 3.73 -26.58
C VAL A 66 -2.78 2.80 -27.23
N ARG A 67 -2.52 1.50 -27.16
CA ARG A 67 -3.49 0.46 -27.49
C ARG A 67 -4.07 -0.08 -26.18
N ALA A 68 -5.39 -0.07 -26.04
CA ALA A 68 -6.07 -0.49 -24.83
C ALA A 68 -7.19 -1.48 -25.14
N ARG A 69 -7.46 -2.38 -24.19
CA ARG A 69 -8.63 -3.25 -24.16
C ARG A 69 -9.73 -2.55 -23.38
N ILE A 70 -10.83 -2.23 -24.04
CA ILE A 70 -12.00 -1.56 -23.44
C ILE A 70 -13.24 -2.33 -23.91
N ASP A 71 -14.08 -2.78 -22.97
CA ASP A 71 -15.28 -3.59 -23.26
C ASP A 71 -15.00 -4.79 -24.20
N GLY A 72 -13.88 -5.48 -23.96
CA GLY A 72 -13.42 -6.62 -24.76
C GLY A 72 -12.81 -6.27 -26.13
N LYS A 73 -12.90 -5.01 -26.58
CA LYS A 73 -12.38 -4.55 -27.87
C LYS A 73 -11.01 -3.90 -27.73
N THR A 74 -10.15 -4.11 -28.73
CA THR A 74 -8.90 -3.37 -28.86
C THR A 74 -9.20 -2.00 -29.47
N ILE A 75 -8.85 -0.94 -28.76
CA ILE A 75 -9.02 0.44 -29.19
C ILE A 75 -7.67 1.15 -29.16
N THR A 76 -7.35 1.89 -30.22
CA THR A 76 -6.18 2.77 -30.24
C THR A 76 -6.59 4.19 -29.85
N VAL A 77 -6.08 4.67 -28.73
CA VAL A 77 -6.29 6.05 -28.27
C VAL A 77 -5.09 6.87 -28.69
N ARG A 78 -5.31 7.87 -29.56
CA ARG A 78 -4.25 8.76 -30.05
C ARG A 78 -4.01 9.92 -29.09
N ALA A 79 -2.75 10.28 -28.91
CA ALA A 79 -2.31 11.40 -28.10
C ALA A 79 -1.53 12.41 -28.95
N SER A 80 -1.94 13.68 -28.91
CA SER A 80 -1.31 14.76 -29.68
C SER A 80 -0.04 15.31 -29.02
N ARG A 81 0.06 15.23 -27.69
CA ARG A 81 1.19 15.80 -26.92
C ARG A 81 2.12 14.72 -26.40
N GLY A 82 1.58 13.68 -25.78
CA GLY A 82 2.35 12.55 -25.29
C GLY A 82 1.50 11.65 -24.41
N VAL A 83 2.13 10.59 -23.90
CA VAL A 83 1.54 9.62 -22.98
C VAL A 83 2.27 9.74 -21.65
N VAL A 84 1.52 9.78 -20.55
CA VAL A 84 2.07 9.77 -19.18
C VAL A 84 1.78 8.41 -18.56
N LEU A 85 2.83 7.67 -18.21
CA LEU A 85 2.70 6.43 -17.45
C LEU A 85 2.55 6.77 -15.96
N ALA A 86 1.41 6.40 -15.40
CA ALA A 86 1.10 6.52 -13.96
C ALA A 86 0.55 5.18 -13.43
N ALA A 87 1.18 4.08 -13.83
CA ALA A 87 0.67 2.72 -13.68
C ALA A 87 1.08 2.01 -12.35
N GLY A 88 1.67 2.73 -11.41
CA GLY A 88 2.12 2.15 -10.13
C GLY A 88 3.38 1.28 -10.25
N ASP A 89 3.57 0.41 -9.28
CA ASP A 89 4.74 -0.46 -9.12
C ASP A 89 4.51 -1.92 -9.59
N TYR A 90 5.50 -2.78 -9.35
CA TYR A 90 5.51 -4.21 -9.73
C TYR A 90 5.56 -5.16 -8.53
N SER A 91 5.21 -4.70 -7.32
CA SER A 91 5.32 -5.48 -6.09
C SER A 91 4.50 -6.77 -6.08
N ASN A 92 3.49 -6.89 -6.95
CA ASN A 92 2.70 -8.10 -7.14
C ASN A 92 2.98 -8.79 -8.49
N SER A 93 4.20 -8.64 -9.03
CA SER A 93 4.63 -9.28 -10.28
C SER A 93 5.72 -10.33 -10.02
N PRO A 94 5.36 -11.64 -9.92
CA PRO A 94 6.34 -12.70 -9.71
C PRO A 94 7.44 -12.73 -10.77
N GLU A 95 7.10 -12.41 -12.03
CA GLU A 95 8.05 -12.38 -13.13
C GLU A 95 9.10 -11.28 -12.94
N ILE A 96 8.67 -10.03 -12.71
CA ILE A 96 9.58 -8.89 -12.56
C ILE A 96 10.38 -9.03 -11.26
N ILE A 97 9.74 -9.45 -10.17
CA ILE A 97 10.42 -9.72 -8.89
C ILE A 97 11.47 -10.81 -9.06
N SER A 98 11.15 -11.93 -9.73
CA SER A 98 12.12 -12.99 -9.99
C SER A 98 13.30 -12.49 -10.83
N ARG A 99 13.04 -11.62 -11.82
CA ARG A 99 14.06 -11.08 -12.74
C ARG A 99 15.04 -10.15 -12.06
N TYR A 100 14.57 -9.27 -11.16
CA TYR A 100 15.40 -8.19 -10.60
C TYR A 100 15.74 -8.35 -9.12
N LYS A 101 14.91 -9.04 -8.32
CA LYS A 101 15.15 -9.27 -6.88
C LYS A 101 15.59 -10.70 -6.59
N GLY A 102 15.16 -11.65 -7.42
CA GLY A 102 15.54 -13.06 -7.34
C GLY A 102 14.36 -14.00 -7.10
N ALA A 103 14.50 -15.24 -7.57
CA ALA A 103 13.41 -16.22 -7.60
C ALA A 103 12.79 -16.55 -6.23
N LEU A 104 13.57 -16.47 -5.15
CA LEU A 104 13.10 -16.73 -3.78
C LEU A 104 12.03 -15.73 -3.32
N PHE A 105 11.95 -14.55 -3.93
CA PHE A 105 10.95 -13.53 -3.60
C PHE A 105 9.68 -13.65 -4.46
N ALA A 106 9.69 -14.44 -5.52
CA ALA A 106 8.60 -14.50 -6.50
C ALA A 106 7.28 -15.07 -5.94
N SER A 107 7.35 -15.85 -4.86
CA SER A 107 6.18 -16.41 -4.15
C SER A 107 5.50 -15.40 -3.22
N ILE A 108 6.14 -14.26 -2.93
CA ILE A 108 5.64 -13.25 -2.01
C ILE A 108 4.64 -12.36 -2.75
N GLU A 109 3.44 -12.25 -2.19
CA GLU A 109 2.37 -11.46 -2.78
C GLU A 109 2.46 -10.00 -2.36
N GLY A 110 2.21 -9.12 -3.32
CA GLY A 110 2.06 -7.70 -3.07
C GLY A 110 0.74 -7.39 -2.38
N ILE A 111 0.73 -6.32 -1.59
CA ILE A 111 -0.44 -5.83 -0.86
C ILE A 111 -1.59 -5.48 -1.81
N ASN A 112 -1.25 -4.81 -2.90
CA ASN A 112 -2.19 -4.47 -3.94
C ASN A 112 -2.02 -5.49 -5.08
N PRO A 113 -3.01 -6.37 -5.32
CA PRO A 113 -2.89 -7.39 -6.35
C PRO A 113 -2.79 -6.79 -7.76
N HIS A 114 -3.15 -5.52 -7.93
CA HIS A 114 -3.09 -4.81 -9.21
C HIS A 114 -1.73 -4.17 -9.51
N CYS A 115 -0.75 -4.22 -8.59
CA CYS A 115 0.61 -3.73 -8.85
C CYS A 115 1.45 -4.75 -9.63
N THR A 116 1.08 -5.00 -10.89
CA THR A 116 1.67 -6.05 -11.75
C THR A 116 2.85 -5.59 -12.59
N GLY A 117 3.22 -4.30 -12.53
CA GLY A 117 4.35 -3.76 -13.28
C GLY A 117 4.10 -3.50 -14.77
N ASP A 118 2.84 -3.53 -15.22
CA ASP A 118 2.46 -3.34 -16.65
C ASP A 118 3.11 -2.08 -17.26
N GLY A 119 3.17 -0.98 -16.51
CA GLY A 119 3.84 0.26 -16.96
C GLY A 119 5.34 0.12 -17.17
N HIS A 120 6.03 -0.66 -16.34
CA HIS A 120 7.47 -0.90 -16.47
C HIS A 120 7.75 -1.73 -17.73
N LEU A 121 6.97 -2.78 -17.95
CA LEU A 121 7.09 -3.63 -19.14
C LEU A 121 6.81 -2.85 -20.42
N MET A 122 5.75 -2.04 -20.44
CA MET A 122 5.46 -1.17 -21.59
C MET A 122 6.56 -0.15 -21.87
N ALA A 123 7.17 0.41 -20.82
CA ALA A 123 8.28 1.33 -20.96
C ALA A 123 9.53 0.62 -21.54
N GLU A 124 9.90 -0.54 -20.99
CA GLU A 124 11.01 -1.37 -21.48
C GLU A 124 10.81 -1.75 -22.96
N GLN A 125 9.62 -2.22 -23.32
CA GLN A 125 9.25 -2.55 -24.71
C GLN A 125 9.36 -1.34 -25.66
N ALA A 126 9.09 -0.13 -25.18
CA ALA A 126 9.25 1.09 -25.96
C ALA A 126 10.72 1.56 -26.10
N GLY A 127 11.65 0.85 -25.47
CA GLY A 127 13.09 1.11 -25.45
C GLY A 127 13.57 1.94 -24.26
N ALA A 128 12.76 2.09 -23.20
CA ALA A 128 13.21 2.77 -21.98
C ALA A 128 14.13 1.85 -21.17
N GLN A 129 15.11 2.45 -20.50
CA GLN A 129 15.91 1.76 -19.51
C GLN A 129 15.19 1.76 -18.16
N LEU A 130 15.06 0.59 -17.54
CA LEU A 130 14.59 0.46 -16.17
C LEU A 130 15.77 0.59 -15.21
N LEU A 131 15.62 1.40 -14.16
CA LEU A 131 16.66 1.68 -13.17
C LEU A 131 16.21 1.27 -11.77
N ASN A 132 17.14 0.77 -10.96
CA ASN A 132 16.93 0.41 -9.55
C ASN A 132 15.78 -0.60 -9.32
N MET A 133 15.55 -1.50 -10.28
CA MET A 133 14.49 -2.52 -10.20
C MET A 133 14.74 -3.59 -9.11
N ASP A 134 15.96 -3.67 -8.61
CA ASP A 134 16.37 -4.46 -7.45
C ASP A 134 15.98 -3.79 -6.11
N VAL A 135 15.83 -2.47 -6.11
CA VAL A 135 15.50 -1.67 -4.93
C VAL A 135 13.99 -1.69 -4.66
N ALA A 136 13.50 -2.83 -4.17
CA ALA A 136 12.14 -2.99 -3.71
C ALA A 136 12.11 -3.15 -2.18
N TYR A 137 11.29 -2.33 -1.51
CA TYR A 137 11.09 -2.42 -0.06
C TYR A 137 10.32 -3.71 0.31
N GLY A 138 10.68 -4.31 1.45
CA GLY A 138 10.19 -5.61 1.90
C GLY A 138 11.04 -6.80 1.43
N PRO A 139 10.61 -8.04 1.67
CA PRO A 139 9.30 -8.44 2.20
C PRO A 139 9.09 -8.04 3.67
N GLU A 140 7.83 -7.94 4.11
CA GLU A 140 7.47 -7.63 5.50
C GLU A 140 6.34 -8.55 5.99
N ILE A 141 6.37 -8.94 7.27
CA ILE A 141 5.29 -9.71 7.91
C ILE A 141 4.11 -8.79 8.20
N ARG A 142 2.91 -9.13 7.72
CA ARG A 142 1.70 -8.35 8.03
C ARG A 142 0.72 -9.13 8.88
N PHE A 143 0.05 -8.42 9.79
CA PHE A 143 -1.14 -8.97 10.44
C PHE A 143 -2.25 -9.17 9.42
N VAL A 144 -2.90 -10.34 9.49
CA VAL A 144 -4.06 -10.64 8.65
C VAL A 144 -5.15 -9.62 8.93
N PRO A 145 -5.70 -8.92 7.92
CA PRO A 145 -6.75 -7.96 8.14
C PRO A 145 -7.98 -8.64 8.75
N PRO A 146 -8.69 -7.98 9.69
CA PRO A 146 -9.89 -8.55 10.29
C PRO A 146 -10.93 -8.86 9.21
N ALA A 147 -11.58 -10.03 9.31
CA ALA A 147 -12.54 -10.52 8.31
C ALA A 147 -13.77 -9.59 8.11
N ARG A 148 -14.07 -8.72 9.08
CA ARG A 148 -15.16 -7.73 9.00
C ARG A 148 -14.59 -6.36 8.66
N LYS A 149 -15.04 -5.78 7.55
CA LYS A 149 -14.73 -4.39 7.18
C LYS A 149 -15.24 -3.46 8.30
N PRO A 150 -14.37 -2.68 8.97
CA PRO A 150 -14.82 -1.75 9.99
C PRO A 150 -15.76 -0.69 9.38
N PHE A 151 -16.72 -0.20 10.18
CA PHE A 151 -17.73 0.80 9.78
C PHE A 151 -17.10 2.06 9.15
N SER A 152 -15.83 2.31 9.39
CA SER A 152 -15.08 3.44 8.85
C SER A 152 -14.76 3.36 7.35
N GLN A 153 -14.87 2.17 6.72
CA GLN A 153 -14.86 2.07 5.24
C GLN A 153 -16.16 2.58 4.60
N LEU A 154 -17.21 2.86 5.39
CA LEU A 154 -18.48 3.45 4.97
C LEU A 154 -18.48 4.98 5.03
N LEU A 155 -17.38 5.62 5.47
CA LEU A 155 -17.31 7.08 5.45
C LEU A 155 -17.33 7.56 3.99
N PRO A 156 -18.29 8.43 3.61
CA PRO A 156 -18.45 8.82 2.22
C PRO A 156 -17.20 9.55 1.75
N GLY A 157 -16.54 9.00 0.73
CA GLY A 157 -15.33 9.57 0.14
C GLY A 157 -15.57 10.88 -0.63
N SER A 158 -16.83 11.23 -0.90
CA SER A 158 -17.23 12.46 -1.57
C SER A 158 -18.65 12.87 -1.18
N GLY A 159 -19.02 14.12 -1.47
CA GLY A 159 -20.38 14.64 -1.30
C GLY A 159 -20.61 15.58 -0.11
N PHE A 160 -21.88 15.96 0.08
CA PHE A 160 -22.32 16.90 1.12
C PHE A 160 -21.97 16.44 2.55
N MET A 161 -22.12 15.14 2.83
CA MET A 161 -21.77 14.53 4.12
C MET A 161 -20.27 14.60 4.42
N ALA A 162 -19.39 14.46 3.43
CA ALA A 162 -17.94 14.61 3.61
C ALA A 162 -17.54 16.06 3.93
N ARG A 163 -18.23 17.04 3.30
CA ARG A 163 -18.04 18.46 3.60
C ARG A 163 -18.53 18.83 4.99
N LEU A 164 -19.71 18.36 5.39
CA LEU A 164 -20.24 18.52 6.74
C LEU A 164 -19.28 17.91 7.76
N MET A 165 -18.85 16.66 7.58
CA MET A 165 -17.85 16.05 8.46
C MET A 165 -16.57 16.88 8.52
N GLY A 166 -16.02 17.33 7.39
CA GLY A 166 -14.83 18.17 7.36
C GLY A 166 -15.00 19.52 8.05
N TRP A 167 -16.22 20.05 8.11
CA TRP A 167 -16.55 21.30 8.79
C TRP A 167 -16.71 21.13 10.30
N PHE A 168 -17.28 20.00 10.74
CA PHE A 168 -17.42 19.66 12.16
C PHE A 168 -16.15 19.07 12.77
N LEU A 169 -15.28 18.45 11.97
CA LEU A 169 -14.07 17.78 12.48
C LEU A 169 -13.17 18.68 13.36
N PRO A 170 -12.94 19.98 13.07
CA PRO A 170 -12.18 20.86 13.95
C PRO A 170 -12.84 21.10 15.32
N TRP A 171 -14.14 20.84 15.45
CA TRP A 171 -14.92 21.03 16.67
C TRP A 171 -15.11 19.73 17.44
N VAL A 172 -14.73 18.58 16.86
CA VAL A 172 -14.72 17.31 17.57
C VAL A 172 -13.56 17.32 18.58
N PRO A 173 -13.81 17.02 19.87
CA PRO A 173 -12.75 16.96 20.87
C PRO A 173 -11.62 16.03 20.43
N LYS A 174 -10.36 16.45 20.64
CA LYS A 174 -9.17 15.69 20.23
C LYS A 174 -9.22 14.23 20.71
N ALA A 175 -9.72 13.97 21.92
CA ALA A 175 -9.88 12.62 22.47
C ALA A 175 -10.79 11.72 21.61
N VAL A 176 -11.87 12.26 21.03
CA VAL A 176 -12.81 11.51 20.18
C VAL A 176 -12.19 11.26 18.80
N ILE A 177 -11.53 12.26 18.23
CA ILE A 177 -10.78 12.07 16.96
C ILE A 177 -9.69 11.02 17.16
N SER A 178 -8.89 11.13 18.22
CA SER A 178 -7.86 10.14 18.56
C SER A 178 -8.44 8.74 18.77
N ALA A 179 -9.58 8.60 19.44
CA ALA A 179 -10.23 7.29 19.61
C ALA A 179 -10.78 6.73 18.29
N MET A 180 -11.29 7.58 17.38
CA MET A 180 -11.76 7.15 16.06
C MET A 180 -10.60 6.76 15.14
N ILE A 181 -9.53 7.56 15.10
CA ILE A 181 -8.28 7.30 14.37
C ILE A 181 -7.66 5.97 14.89
N LYS A 182 -7.58 5.79 16.22
CA LYS A 182 -7.18 4.53 16.90
C LYS A 182 -7.93 3.28 16.47
N ARG A 183 -9.19 3.45 16.09
CA ARG A 183 -10.03 2.34 15.64
C ARG A 183 -9.97 2.12 14.12
N LEU A 184 -9.40 3.08 13.39
CA LEU A 184 -9.34 3.17 11.93
C LEU A 184 -8.05 2.58 11.35
N LEU A 185 -6.96 2.55 12.12
CA LEU A 185 -5.62 2.23 11.62
C LEU A 185 -5.13 0.80 11.92
N VAL A 186 -5.99 -0.07 12.46
CA VAL A 186 -5.62 -1.45 12.84
C VAL A 186 -5.65 -2.43 11.66
N THR A 187 -5.27 -2.05 10.45
CA THR A 187 -5.36 -2.99 9.30
C THR A 187 -4.11 -3.13 8.45
N TRP A 188 -2.99 -2.49 8.77
CA TRP A 188 -1.79 -2.53 7.93
C TRP A 188 -0.49 -2.40 8.72
N GLN A 189 -0.34 -3.28 9.71
CA GLN A 189 0.68 -3.19 10.73
C GLN A 189 1.62 -4.41 10.65
N HIS A 190 2.93 -4.18 10.74
CA HIS A 190 3.97 -5.21 10.81
C HIS A 190 4.41 -5.41 12.25
N PRO A 191 4.79 -6.63 12.66
CA PRO A 191 5.39 -6.83 13.95
C PRO A 191 6.74 -6.10 14.04
N GLU A 192 7.07 -5.54 15.20
CA GLU A 192 8.41 -5.00 15.43
C GLU A 192 9.44 -6.14 15.45
N ASP A 193 10.57 -5.99 14.75
CA ASP A 193 11.64 -7.00 14.74
C ASP A 193 12.17 -7.31 16.15
N LYS A 194 12.17 -6.30 17.03
CA LYS A 194 12.55 -6.42 18.44
C LYS A 194 11.77 -7.50 19.18
N LEU A 195 10.52 -7.76 18.76
CA LEU A 195 9.68 -8.82 19.32
C LEU A 195 10.35 -10.19 19.21
N PHE A 196 10.96 -10.47 18.06
CA PHE A 196 11.69 -11.72 17.80
C PHE A 196 13.07 -11.73 18.46
N GLU A 197 13.75 -10.58 18.55
CA GLU A 197 14.99 -10.45 19.32
C GLU A 197 14.81 -10.82 20.79
N ASP A 198 13.67 -10.40 21.38
CA ASP A 198 13.31 -10.61 22.79
C ASP A 198 12.77 -12.03 23.10
N GLY A 199 12.62 -12.88 22.07
CA GLY A 199 12.33 -14.30 22.21
C GLY A 199 10.95 -14.76 21.74
N ALA A 200 10.20 -13.93 21.01
CA ALA A 200 9.00 -14.41 20.32
C ALA A 200 9.39 -15.43 19.24
N ILE A 201 8.58 -16.48 19.08
CA ILE A 201 8.81 -17.51 18.06
C ILE A 201 7.68 -17.55 17.05
N LEU A 202 7.98 -18.07 15.86
CA LEU A 202 7.00 -18.31 14.81
C LEU A 202 6.66 -19.79 14.72
N ILE A 203 5.36 -20.09 14.71
CA ILE A 203 4.85 -21.44 14.49
C ILE A 203 3.91 -21.47 13.28
N ASN A 204 3.93 -22.57 12.54
CA ASN A 204 2.99 -22.79 11.43
C ASN A 204 1.65 -23.36 11.94
N SER A 205 0.72 -23.65 11.02
CA SER A 205 -0.58 -24.26 11.34
C SER A 205 -0.50 -25.67 11.94
N ARG A 206 0.67 -26.32 11.88
CA ARG A 206 0.95 -27.62 12.50
C ARG A 206 1.64 -27.49 13.87
N CYS A 207 1.74 -26.28 14.41
CA CYS A 207 2.40 -25.97 15.67
C CYS A 207 3.92 -26.25 15.66
N GLU A 208 4.56 -26.19 14.49
CA GLU A 208 6.00 -26.41 14.34
C GLU A 208 6.73 -25.08 14.09
N ARG A 209 7.92 -24.92 14.68
CA ARG A 209 8.86 -23.87 14.29
C ARG A 209 9.48 -24.21 12.93
N PHE A 210 9.71 -23.21 12.09
CA PHE A 210 10.08 -23.44 10.68
C PHE A 210 11.21 -22.53 10.15
N CYS A 211 11.68 -21.57 10.94
CA CYS A 211 12.77 -20.65 10.59
C CYS A 211 13.46 -20.11 11.85
N ASP A 212 14.56 -19.37 11.65
CA ASP A 212 15.12 -18.46 12.65
C ASP A 212 14.40 -17.11 12.55
N GLU A 213 13.76 -16.69 13.63
CA GLU A 213 12.93 -15.49 13.69
C GLU A 213 13.72 -14.16 13.65
N LYS A 214 15.04 -14.22 13.82
CA LYS A 214 15.91 -13.02 13.88
C LYS A 214 16.52 -12.65 12.52
N THR A 215 16.37 -13.50 11.52
CA THR A 215 17.07 -13.36 10.24
C THR A 215 16.10 -12.92 9.16
N SER A 216 16.19 -11.66 8.74
CA SER A 216 15.42 -11.07 7.64
C SER A 216 16.33 -10.86 6.42
N PRO A 217 15.88 -11.18 5.18
CA PRO A 217 14.51 -11.52 4.78
C PRO A 217 14.18 -13.03 4.79
N GLU A 218 15.09 -13.90 5.23
CA GLU A 218 14.91 -15.35 5.21
C GLU A 218 13.63 -15.76 5.95
N ARG A 219 13.37 -15.16 7.12
CA ARG A 219 12.13 -15.35 7.88
C ARG A 219 10.89 -15.11 7.03
N GLU A 220 10.78 -13.98 6.34
CA GLU A 220 9.64 -13.65 5.49
C GLU A 220 9.47 -14.63 4.33
N ILE A 221 10.58 -15.03 3.69
CA ILE A 221 10.57 -16.02 2.61
C ILE A 221 10.01 -17.34 3.16
N ARG A 222 10.49 -17.80 4.31
CA ARG A 222 10.02 -19.03 4.96
C ARG A 222 8.55 -18.97 5.39
N ILE A 223 8.04 -17.80 5.74
CA ILE A 223 6.60 -17.58 5.99
C ILE A 223 5.80 -17.76 4.70
N SER A 224 6.29 -17.23 3.58
CA SER A 224 5.62 -17.35 2.28
C SER A 224 5.53 -18.80 1.78
N GLU A 225 6.40 -19.68 2.29
CA GLU A 225 6.42 -21.12 2.00
C GLU A 225 5.46 -21.92 2.90
N GLN A 226 4.89 -21.32 3.96
CA GLN A 226 3.97 -22.03 4.84
C GLN A 226 2.59 -22.22 4.20
N PRO A 227 1.82 -23.27 4.59
CA PRO A 227 0.46 -23.47 4.11
C PRO A 227 -0.42 -22.23 4.33
N GLY A 228 -0.97 -21.70 3.23
CA GLY A 228 -1.79 -20.49 3.26
C GLY A 228 -1.03 -19.18 3.48
N LYS A 229 0.32 -19.19 3.42
CA LYS A 229 1.20 -18.03 3.66
C LYS A 229 0.95 -17.36 5.02
N ILE A 230 0.54 -18.15 6.01
CA ILE A 230 0.18 -17.70 7.36
C ILE A 230 1.05 -18.42 8.38
N CYS A 231 1.42 -17.70 9.44
CA CYS A 231 2.04 -18.22 10.64
C CYS A 231 1.44 -17.54 11.88
N TYR A 232 1.81 -18.01 13.06
CA TYR A 232 1.38 -17.47 14.34
C TYR A 232 2.61 -17.04 15.14
N ILE A 233 2.53 -15.84 15.73
CA ILE A 233 3.53 -15.36 16.68
C ILE A 233 3.15 -15.92 18.06
N LEU A 234 4.03 -16.74 18.65
CA LEU A 234 3.86 -17.24 20.00
C LEU A 234 4.66 -16.36 20.97
N LEU A 235 3.96 -15.88 22.01
CA LEU A 235 4.51 -15.04 23.07
C LEU A 235 4.30 -15.72 24.42
N ASP A 236 5.30 -15.61 25.30
CA ASP A 236 5.12 -15.92 26.71
C ASP A 236 4.40 -14.76 27.42
N LYS A 237 4.03 -14.96 28.70
CA LYS A 237 3.35 -13.94 29.52
C LYS A 237 4.19 -12.67 29.67
N ARG A 238 5.52 -12.80 29.75
CA ARG A 238 6.45 -11.68 29.94
C ARG A 238 6.49 -10.79 28.71
N LEU A 239 6.59 -11.36 27.52
CA LEU A 239 6.57 -10.67 26.24
C LEU A 239 5.21 -10.04 25.98
N ALA A 240 4.12 -10.77 26.21
CA ALA A 240 2.77 -10.23 26.07
C ALA A 240 2.55 -8.99 26.95
N GLN A 241 3.05 -9.02 28.20
CA GLN A 241 3.01 -7.84 29.10
C GLN A 241 3.92 -6.71 28.61
N LYS A 242 5.16 -7.02 28.24
CA LYS A 242 6.14 -6.02 27.75
C LYS A 242 5.61 -5.26 26.54
N TYR A 243 5.06 -5.97 25.56
CA TYR A 243 4.61 -5.40 24.28
C TYR A 243 3.15 -4.91 24.28
N SER A 244 2.52 -4.84 25.46
CA SER A 244 1.13 -4.37 25.60
C SER A 244 0.99 -2.85 25.71
N ALA A 245 2.09 -2.12 25.91
CA ALA A 245 2.08 -0.68 26.16
C ALA A 245 3.40 -0.01 25.79
N TRP A 246 3.35 1.31 25.59
CA TRP A 246 4.51 2.14 25.31
C TRP A 246 5.66 1.89 26.30
N PRO A 247 6.93 1.85 25.85
CA PRO A 247 7.43 2.12 24.49
C PRO A 247 7.48 0.88 23.58
N HIS A 248 7.01 -0.28 24.04
CA HIS A 248 7.15 -1.55 23.32
C HIS A 248 5.80 -1.98 22.80
N PHE A 249 5.65 -2.09 21.48
CA PHE A 249 4.38 -2.50 20.92
C PHE A 249 4.53 -3.63 19.94
N ILE A 250 3.50 -4.47 19.88
CA ILE A 250 3.46 -5.58 18.95
C ILE A 250 3.58 -5.07 17.50
N SER A 251 3.22 -3.81 17.21
CA SER A 251 3.40 -3.20 15.90
C SER A 251 3.98 -1.79 15.94
N THR A 252 4.63 -1.43 14.83
CA THR A 252 5.29 -0.14 14.53
C THR A 252 4.39 1.11 14.58
N ALA A 253 3.07 0.97 14.71
CA ALA A 253 2.12 2.10 14.78
C ALA A 253 1.11 1.97 15.95
N PRO A 254 1.57 2.09 17.19
CA PRO A 254 0.82 1.56 18.32
C PRO A 254 -0.20 2.48 18.99
N GLU A 255 -0.02 3.78 18.86
CA GLU A 255 -0.96 4.79 19.37
C GLU A 255 -1.88 5.35 18.29
N ILE A 256 -1.95 4.62 17.19
CA ILE A 256 -2.56 5.02 15.96
C ILE A 256 -3.93 4.40 15.82
#